data_AF-A0A7L2D9R7-F1
#
_entry.id   AF-A0A7L2D9R7-F1
#
_cell.length_a   1.000
_cell.length_b   1.000
_cell.length_c   1.000
_cell.angle_alpha   90.00
_cell.angle_beta   90.00
_cell.angle_gamma   90.00
#
_symmetry.space_group_name_H-M   'P 1'
#
loop_
_entity.id
_entity.type
_entity.pdbx_description
1 polymer ?
#
loop_
_entity_poly.entity_id
_entity_poly.type
_entity_poly.pdbx_seq_one_letter_code
_entity_poly.pdbx_strand_id
1 'polypeptide(L)'
;RTTMKSLRFISAEAFVSNAEFAKKSLGAVAHDLFPLLFKASYLLEQGEVIHDLVENWPLFDFNMGKLLGATLDYQEDLSRRTCSVCLESCLTGLRDYVLNQSSPYMKKLKVVDLTGIKDVEVQFCKCKKTMGRWARTQRLSKLCSELLVYLQQAQCNPGTFEISINVLIDLFVTERNYELVVQALLKKCSCPLKICCVAFRSDNLTLQKFFYIIKLTDPSSLRKLEIVHNVHLEMEHLEMLFNSIHFPLLMSLTLPARTFNVRRFTATDEQMLTNIGEKMGEMTQLTELSISFSVLTGRIQKLLSPLKTPLKMLDVSNCSLNHADMTFLANSFHANHLEALDLSGHDIPELYPSTFFKLLSHCSSVLRSLTLEDCNIQDTHVNMLILGLSPCQKLQDFKFIGNPLSSQALKHLFTFLCELPMLKNVEFPVPRDCYPIGITYPIDDASLCRFDHQKYERVAEEINLILLQANREDVKASTPLFGSYDAAVQETNNELGAYLIKSFKETLEKFTTSFNKMS
;
A
#
# COMPACT_ATOMS: atom_id res chain seq x y z
N ARG A 1 20.03 6.82 -18.45
CA ARG A 1 19.42 7.37 -19.68
C ARG A 1 19.04 8.83 -19.42
N THR A 2 19.53 9.78 -20.21
CA THR A 2 19.19 11.21 -20.11
C THR A 2 17.71 11.41 -20.46
N THR A 3 16.91 11.93 -19.53
CA THR A 3 15.50 12.25 -19.76
C THR A 3 15.39 13.41 -20.74
N MET A 4 14.66 13.20 -21.85
CA MET A 4 14.42 14.26 -22.84
C MET A 4 13.46 15.29 -22.23
N LYS A 5 13.90 16.56 -22.21
CA LYS A 5 13.09 17.70 -21.74
C LYS A 5 12.69 18.54 -22.95
N SER A 6 11.42 18.97 -23.01
CA SER A 6 11.02 19.94 -24.03
C SER A 6 11.62 21.32 -23.72
N LEU A 7 11.70 22.18 -24.75
CA LEU A 7 12.11 23.58 -24.54
C LEU A 7 11.19 24.29 -23.54
N ARG A 8 9.87 24.00 -23.58
CA ARG A 8 8.89 24.53 -22.62
C ARG A 8 9.26 24.16 -21.18
N PHE A 9 9.64 22.91 -20.94
CA PHE A 9 10.03 22.46 -19.61
C PHE A 9 11.32 23.11 -19.13
N ILE A 10 12.32 23.24 -20.00
CA ILE A 10 13.59 23.92 -19.68
C ILE A 10 13.34 25.40 -19.33
N SER A 11 12.47 26.09 -20.09
CA SER A 11 12.07 27.46 -19.78
C SER A 11 11.33 27.55 -18.45
N ALA A 12 10.47 26.58 -18.12
CA ALA A 12 9.80 26.51 -16.83
C ALA A 12 10.82 26.32 -15.68
N GLU A 13 11.80 25.42 -15.82
CA GLU A 13 12.87 25.25 -14.84
C GLU A 13 13.68 26.53 -14.63
N ALA A 14 14.03 27.24 -15.70
CA ALA A 14 14.72 28.52 -15.61
C ALA A 14 13.86 29.57 -14.89
N PHE A 15 12.57 29.66 -15.22
CA PHE A 15 11.63 30.58 -14.57
C PHE A 15 11.53 30.33 -13.06
N VAL A 16 11.35 29.07 -12.65
CA VAL A 16 11.15 28.71 -11.24
C VAL A 16 12.44 28.68 -10.42
N SER A 17 13.60 28.71 -11.07
CA SER A 17 14.91 28.69 -10.38
C SER A 17 15.19 29.95 -9.54
N ASN A 18 14.48 31.06 -9.83
CA ASN A 18 14.56 32.30 -9.08
C ASN A 18 13.19 32.62 -8.47
N ALA A 19 13.03 32.33 -7.17
CA ALA A 19 11.75 32.48 -6.47
C ALA A 19 11.24 33.93 -6.46
N GLU A 20 12.10 34.93 -6.27
CA GLU A 20 11.70 36.33 -6.28
C GLU A 20 11.19 36.78 -7.65
N PHE A 21 11.87 36.35 -8.71
CA PHE A 21 11.46 36.65 -10.09
C PHE A 21 10.13 35.97 -10.42
N ALA A 22 10.00 34.68 -10.08
CA ALA A 22 8.78 33.92 -10.28
C ALA A 22 7.59 34.62 -9.59
N LYS A 23 7.73 34.94 -8.30
CA LYS A 23 6.70 35.62 -7.50
C LYS A 23 6.22 36.92 -8.13
N LYS A 24 7.13 37.78 -8.59
CA LYS A 24 6.78 39.06 -9.24
C LYS A 24 6.09 38.88 -10.58
N SER A 25 6.38 37.78 -11.28
CA SER A 25 5.92 37.55 -12.65
C SER A 25 4.68 36.66 -12.75
N LEU A 26 4.29 35.98 -11.66
CA LEU A 26 3.18 35.01 -11.64
C LEU A 26 1.85 35.60 -12.17
N GLY A 27 1.55 36.86 -11.86
CA GLY A 27 0.32 37.52 -12.33
C GLY A 27 0.25 37.72 -13.86
N ALA A 28 1.38 37.62 -14.57
CA ALA A 28 1.45 37.73 -16.02
C ALA A 28 1.54 36.36 -16.73
N VAL A 29 1.60 35.27 -15.98
CA VAL A 29 1.72 33.91 -16.52
C VAL A 29 0.35 33.40 -16.98
N ALA A 30 0.31 32.81 -18.18
CA ALA A 30 -0.89 32.18 -18.68
C ALA A 30 -1.30 30.98 -17.81
N HIS A 31 -2.61 30.85 -17.53
CA HIS A 31 -3.13 29.85 -16.58
C HIS A 31 -2.79 28.40 -16.95
N ASP A 32 -2.64 28.10 -18.24
CA ASP A 32 -2.27 26.78 -18.76
C ASP A 32 -0.81 26.38 -18.47
N LEU A 33 0.03 27.34 -18.06
CA LEU A 33 1.42 27.10 -17.67
C LEU A 33 1.59 26.73 -16.19
N PHE A 34 0.57 26.95 -15.34
CA PHE A 34 0.65 26.61 -13.91
C PHE A 34 0.99 25.13 -13.66
N PRO A 35 0.37 24.15 -14.35
CA PRO A 35 0.77 22.75 -14.24
C PRO A 35 2.24 22.48 -14.57
N LEU A 36 2.75 23.11 -15.62
CA LEU A 36 4.14 22.94 -16.07
C LEU A 36 5.12 23.55 -15.07
N LEU A 37 4.85 24.77 -14.61
CA LEU A 37 5.64 25.46 -13.58
C LEU A 37 5.61 24.70 -12.26
N PHE A 38 4.46 24.15 -11.86
CA PHE A 38 4.35 23.34 -10.65
C PHE A 38 5.25 22.11 -10.73
N LYS A 39 5.21 21.35 -11.84
CA LYS A 39 6.06 20.17 -12.03
C LYS A 39 7.55 20.54 -12.00
N ALA A 40 7.93 21.64 -12.64
CA ALA A 40 9.31 22.15 -12.64
C ALA A 40 9.77 22.58 -11.24
N SER A 41 8.95 23.32 -10.50
CA SER A 41 9.24 23.71 -9.11
C SER A 41 9.36 22.48 -8.21
N TYR A 42 8.52 21.47 -8.41
CA TYR A 42 8.59 20.21 -7.67
C TYR A 42 9.90 19.45 -7.93
N LEU A 43 10.34 19.40 -9.19
CA LEU A 43 11.60 18.78 -9.59
C LEU A 43 12.81 19.48 -8.95
N LEU A 44 12.79 20.81 -8.86
CA LEU A 44 13.87 21.62 -8.32
C LEU A 44 13.78 21.87 -6.81
N GLU A 45 12.72 21.38 -6.15
CA GLU A 45 12.43 21.59 -4.72
C GLU A 45 12.26 23.07 -4.33
N GLN A 46 11.68 23.86 -5.23
CA GLN A 46 11.43 25.28 -5.04
C GLN A 46 10.14 25.51 -4.23
N GLY A 47 10.21 25.24 -2.92
CA GLY A 47 9.07 25.30 -2.00
C GLY A 47 8.34 26.65 -2.00
N GLU A 48 9.05 27.77 -2.07
CA GLU A 48 8.43 29.11 -2.13
C GLU A 48 7.60 29.30 -3.42
N VAL A 49 8.14 28.87 -4.57
CA VAL A 49 7.43 28.96 -5.84
C VAL A 49 6.22 28.02 -5.87
N ILE A 50 6.35 26.82 -5.29
CA ILE A 50 5.22 25.89 -5.13
C ILE A 50 4.11 26.53 -4.32
N HIS A 51 4.45 27.13 -3.18
CA HIS A 51 3.50 27.84 -2.34
C HIS A 51 2.76 28.92 -3.14
N ASP A 52 3.50 29.82 -3.79
CA ASP A 52 2.91 30.95 -4.52
C ASP A 52 2.07 30.51 -5.72
N LEU A 53 2.45 29.42 -6.41
CA LEU A 53 1.66 28.82 -7.49
C LEU A 53 0.33 28.28 -6.97
N VAL A 54 0.33 27.60 -5.82
CA VAL A 54 -0.87 26.98 -5.24
C VAL A 54 -1.78 28.05 -4.64
N GLU A 55 -1.23 29.07 -3.99
CA GLU A 55 -1.98 30.23 -3.48
C GLU A 55 -2.75 30.95 -4.60
N ASN A 56 -2.18 30.99 -5.81
CA ASN A 56 -2.74 31.67 -6.97
C ASN A 56 -3.32 30.70 -8.02
N TRP A 57 -3.67 29.47 -7.62
CA TRP A 57 -4.05 28.43 -8.57
C TRP A 57 -5.29 28.81 -9.41
N PRO A 58 -5.17 28.90 -10.75
CA PRO A 58 -6.24 29.46 -11.58
C PRO A 58 -7.22 28.40 -12.12
N LEU A 59 -6.93 27.11 -11.93
CA LEU A 59 -7.70 26.00 -12.52
C LEU A 59 -8.73 25.42 -11.54
N PHE A 60 -9.70 24.71 -12.10
CA PHE A 60 -10.78 24.09 -11.32
C PHE A 60 -10.30 22.89 -10.49
N ASP A 61 -9.38 22.11 -11.05
CA ASP A 61 -8.76 20.96 -10.38
C ASP A 61 -7.27 21.17 -10.14
N PHE A 62 -6.81 20.63 -9.01
CA PHE A 62 -5.41 20.47 -8.67
C PHE A 62 -5.19 18.98 -8.40
N ASN A 63 -4.57 18.26 -9.33
CA ASN A 63 -4.40 16.80 -9.22
C ASN A 63 -2.93 16.43 -9.19
N MET A 64 -2.41 16.02 -8.02
CA MET A 64 -1.00 15.69 -7.82
C MET A 64 -0.52 14.57 -8.75
N GLY A 65 -1.36 13.56 -8.99
CA GLY A 65 -1.02 12.46 -9.90
C GLY A 65 -0.83 12.94 -11.35
N LYS A 66 -1.74 13.79 -11.85
CA LYS A 66 -1.62 14.36 -13.21
C LYS A 66 -0.47 15.37 -13.31
N LEU A 67 -0.26 16.19 -12.28
CA LEU A 67 0.78 17.22 -12.23
C LEU A 67 2.18 16.62 -12.19
N LEU A 68 2.37 15.54 -11.42
CA LEU A 68 3.67 14.91 -11.22
C LEU A 68 3.94 13.74 -12.17
N GLY A 69 2.90 13.12 -12.73
CA GLY A 69 3.00 12.01 -13.67
C GLY A 69 3.73 12.35 -14.96
N ALA A 70 4.04 11.35 -15.79
CA ALA A 70 4.72 11.53 -17.07
C ALA A 70 3.91 12.44 -18.01
N THR A 71 4.57 13.45 -18.59
CA THR A 71 3.98 14.39 -19.55
C THR A 71 4.79 14.45 -20.84
N LEU A 72 4.20 15.01 -21.91
CA LEU A 72 4.91 15.25 -23.17
C LEU A 72 6.17 16.13 -22.97
N ASP A 73 6.09 17.10 -22.06
CA ASP A 73 7.18 18.02 -21.75
C ASP A 73 8.28 17.40 -20.88
N TYR A 74 7.91 16.46 -20.00
CA TYR A 74 8.85 15.75 -19.13
C TYR A 74 8.35 14.35 -18.77
N GLN A 75 9.07 13.33 -19.26
CA GLN A 75 8.67 11.92 -19.18
C GLN A 75 8.89 11.29 -17.80
N GLU A 76 9.70 11.89 -16.93
CA GLU A 76 9.89 11.34 -15.58
C GLU A 76 8.62 11.52 -14.75
N ASP A 77 8.20 10.44 -14.09
CA ASP A 77 7.11 10.42 -13.12
C ASP A 77 7.64 10.80 -11.73
N LEU A 78 7.24 11.98 -11.28
CA LEU A 78 7.63 12.54 -9.99
C LEU A 78 6.64 12.16 -8.87
N SER A 79 5.56 11.42 -9.16
CA SER A 79 4.55 11.03 -8.16
C SER A 79 5.12 10.16 -7.02
N ARG A 80 6.27 9.52 -7.28
CA ARG A 80 7.04 8.72 -6.32
C ARG A 80 7.96 9.55 -5.43
N ARG A 81 8.09 10.86 -5.67
CA ARG A 81 8.91 11.74 -4.83
C ARG A 81 7.99 12.35 -3.76
N THR A 82 8.05 11.86 -2.54
CA THR A 82 7.24 12.36 -1.41
C THR A 82 7.98 13.48 -0.67
N CYS A 83 8.50 14.46 -1.42
CA CYS A 83 9.37 15.51 -0.87
C CYS A 83 8.65 16.32 0.20
N SER A 84 9.18 16.33 1.44
CA SER A 84 8.53 17.01 2.56
C SER A 84 8.42 18.52 2.35
N VAL A 85 9.44 19.15 1.75
CA VAL A 85 9.45 20.60 1.47
C VAL A 85 8.35 20.96 0.48
N CYS A 86 8.30 20.25 -0.65
CA CYS A 86 7.30 20.51 -1.69
C CYS A 86 5.88 20.27 -1.18
N LEU A 87 5.65 19.16 -0.48
CA LEU A 87 4.32 18.81 0.03
C LEU A 87 3.85 19.77 1.12
N GLU A 88 4.74 20.18 2.02
CA GLU A 88 4.44 21.20 3.03
C GLU A 88 4.05 22.52 2.37
N SER A 89 4.84 23.00 1.40
CA SER A 89 4.54 24.21 0.62
C SER A 89 3.23 24.11 -0.16
N CYS A 90 2.88 22.93 -0.68
CA CYS A 90 1.58 22.72 -1.33
C CYS A 90 0.43 22.91 -0.33
N LEU A 91 0.54 22.29 0.84
CA LEU A 91 -0.51 22.35 1.86
C LEU A 91 -0.66 23.77 2.42
N THR A 92 0.43 24.46 2.73
CA THR A 92 0.37 25.86 3.17
C THR A 92 -0.12 26.80 2.08
N GLY A 93 0.27 26.58 0.82
CA GLY A 93 -0.28 27.32 -0.32
C GLY A 93 -1.79 27.13 -0.48
N LEU A 94 -2.34 25.94 -0.20
CA LEU A 94 -3.80 25.71 -0.19
C LEU A 94 -4.51 26.45 0.94
N ARG A 95 -3.90 26.52 2.13
CA ARG A 95 -4.41 27.35 3.23
C ARG A 95 -4.46 28.81 2.79
N ASP A 96 -3.39 29.30 2.21
CA ASP A 96 -3.27 30.71 1.86
C ASP A 96 -4.12 31.06 0.62
N TYR A 97 -4.37 30.10 -0.28
CA TYR A 97 -5.42 30.19 -1.32
C TYR A 97 -6.80 30.47 -0.71
N VAL A 98 -7.15 29.81 0.40
CA VAL A 98 -8.43 30.06 1.09
C VAL A 98 -8.43 31.44 1.74
N LEU A 99 -7.33 31.80 2.42
CA LEU A 99 -7.23 33.03 3.20
C LEU A 99 -7.01 34.30 2.37
N ASN A 100 -6.44 34.19 1.17
CA ASN A 100 -6.15 35.35 0.35
C ASN A 100 -7.44 36.11 -0.03
N GLN A 101 -7.31 37.44 -0.17
CA GLN A 101 -8.46 38.33 -0.37
C GLN A 101 -8.87 38.49 -1.83
N SER A 102 -8.35 37.64 -2.72
CA SER A 102 -8.71 37.63 -4.14
C SER A 102 -10.22 37.47 -4.29
N SER A 103 -10.79 38.19 -5.27
CA SER A 103 -12.24 38.14 -5.55
C SER A 103 -12.72 36.70 -5.70
N PRO A 104 -13.88 36.30 -5.12
CA PRO A 104 -14.40 34.93 -5.23
C PRO A 104 -14.52 34.43 -6.67
N TYR A 105 -14.75 35.32 -7.65
CA TYR A 105 -14.79 35.00 -9.08
C TYR A 105 -13.46 34.51 -9.65
N MET A 106 -12.33 34.84 -9.00
CA MET A 106 -11.01 34.32 -9.33
C MET A 106 -10.71 32.98 -8.65
N LYS A 107 -11.44 32.61 -7.59
CA LYS A 107 -11.24 31.35 -6.86
C LYS A 107 -11.98 30.19 -7.53
N LYS A 108 -11.35 29.61 -8.56
CA LYS A 108 -11.92 28.52 -9.37
C LYS A 108 -11.70 27.12 -8.81
N LEU A 109 -10.67 26.91 -7.98
CA LEU A 109 -10.33 25.61 -7.42
C LEU A 109 -11.49 25.02 -6.61
N LYS A 110 -11.90 23.79 -6.97
CA LYS A 110 -12.95 23.03 -6.25
C LYS A 110 -12.50 21.64 -5.85
N VAL A 111 -11.50 21.07 -6.51
CA VAL A 111 -11.00 19.72 -6.21
C VAL A 111 -9.49 19.73 -6.11
N VAL A 112 -8.97 19.25 -4.99
CA VAL A 112 -7.57 18.94 -4.76
C VAL A 112 -7.46 17.43 -4.61
N ASP A 113 -6.69 16.78 -5.47
CA ASP A 113 -6.49 15.33 -5.44
C ASP A 113 -5.04 15.00 -5.06
N LEU A 114 -4.87 14.49 -3.84
CA LEU A 114 -3.60 14.07 -3.27
C LEU A 114 -3.38 12.55 -3.37
N THR A 115 -4.35 11.79 -3.90
CA THR A 115 -4.32 10.32 -3.97
C THR A 115 -3.30 9.78 -4.98
N GLY A 116 -2.83 10.63 -5.88
CA GLY A 116 -1.83 10.26 -6.89
C GLY A 116 -0.40 10.10 -6.38
N ILE A 117 -0.12 10.40 -5.10
CA ILE A 117 1.23 10.35 -4.51
C ILE A 117 1.55 8.92 -4.07
N LYS A 118 2.72 8.41 -4.46
CA LYS A 118 3.17 7.05 -4.16
C LYS A 118 4.37 7.06 -3.22
N ASP A 119 4.19 6.46 -2.05
CA ASP A 119 5.28 6.32 -1.07
C ASP A 119 6.28 5.26 -1.53
N VAL A 120 7.57 5.57 -1.44
CA VAL A 120 8.67 4.69 -1.87
C VAL A 120 9.83 4.72 -0.88
N GLU A 121 10.59 3.63 -0.85
CA GLU A 121 11.76 3.45 0.00
C GLU A 121 12.84 4.51 -0.22
N VAL A 122 13.22 4.71 -1.48
CA VAL A 122 14.32 5.59 -1.85
C VAL A 122 13.79 6.89 -2.42
N GLN A 123 14.05 7.99 -1.70
CA GLN A 123 13.71 9.34 -2.15
C GLN A 123 14.80 9.90 -3.06
N PHE A 124 14.40 10.32 -4.26
CA PHE A 124 15.31 10.89 -5.27
C PHE A 124 15.39 12.44 -5.22
N CYS A 125 14.77 13.08 -4.22
CA CYS A 125 14.90 14.51 -3.98
C CYS A 125 16.19 14.85 -3.20
N LYS A 126 16.73 16.05 -3.41
CA LYS A 126 17.95 16.58 -2.78
C LYS A 126 17.80 16.70 -1.26
N CYS A 127 16.62 17.08 -0.76
CA CYS A 127 16.39 17.20 0.69
C CYS A 127 16.39 15.84 1.42
N LYS A 128 16.18 14.72 0.70
CA LYS A 128 16.09 13.35 1.24
C LYS A 128 15.07 13.16 2.37
N LYS A 129 14.14 14.11 2.54
CA LYS A 129 13.09 14.06 3.55
C LYS A 129 11.77 13.66 2.91
N THR A 130 11.19 12.58 3.42
CA THR A 130 9.87 12.09 3.00
C THR A 130 8.77 12.67 3.88
N MET A 131 7.63 12.98 3.29
CA MET A 131 6.35 13.14 3.99
C MET A 131 5.42 12.04 3.47
N GLY A 132 5.38 10.93 4.19
CA GLY A 132 4.60 9.74 3.83
C GLY A 132 3.10 9.91 4.06
N ARG A 133 2.31 8.85 3.82
CA ARG A 133 0.84 8.89 3.94
C ARG A 133 0.38 9.30 5.34
N TRP A 134 1.04 8.82 6.39
CA TRP A 134 0.72 9.16 7.77
C TRP A 134 1.01 10.64 8.06
N ALA A 135 2.20 11.12 7.67
CA ALA A 135 2.58 12.51 7.88
C ALA A 135 1.70 13.47 7.06
N ARG A 136 1.33 13.12 5.82
CA ARG A 136 0.37 13.88 5.00
C ARG A 136 -1.01 13.94 5.67
N THR A 137 -1.50 12.82 6.18
CA THR A 137 -2.76 12.75 6.94
C THR A 137 -2.72 13.69 8.14
N GLN A 138 -1.68 13.56 8.98
CA GLN A 138 -1.51 14.40 10.17
C GLN A 138 -1.41 15.89 9.81
N ARG A 139 -0.63 16.23 8.79
CA ARG A 139 -0.41 17.63 8.42
C ARG A 139 -1.67 18.28 7.86
N LEU A 140 -2.41 17.60 6.99
CA LEU A 140 -3.68 18.10 6.45
C LEU A 140 -4.70 18.30 7.56
N SER A 141 -4.87 17.33 8.47
CA SER A 141 -5.79 17.46 9.60
C SER A 141 -5.42 18.64 10.49
N LYS A 142 -4.12 18.83 10.78
CA LYS A 142 -3.65 20.00 11.54
C LYS A 142 -3.96 21.31 10.82
N LEU A 143 -3.71 21.36 9.51
CA LEU A 143 -3.95 22.55 8.69
C LEU A 143 -5.44 22.92 8.64
N CYS A 144 -6.34 21.95 8.52
CA CYS A 144 -7.78 22.20 8.60
C CYS A 144 -8.18 22.80 9.97
N SER A 145 -7.60 22.31 11.07
CA SER A 145 -7.84 22.86 12.41
C SER A 145 -7.27 24.27 12.56
N GLU A 146 -6.03 24.51 12.13
CA GLU A 146 -5.38 25.83 12.12
C GLU A 146 -6.20 26.85 11.31
N LEU A 147 -6.67 26.45 10.13
CA LEU A 147 -7.50 27.28 9.26
C LEU A 147 -8.83 27.66 9.94
N LEU A 148 -9.50 26.70 10.58
CA LEU A 148 -10.75 26.98 11.29
C LEU A 148 -10.55 27.95 12.46
N VAL A 149 -9.49 27.77 13.25
CA VAL A 149 -9.15 28.69 14.35
C VAL A 149 -8.88 30.09 13.81
N TYR A 150 -8.11 30.21 12.72
CA TYR A 150 -7.85 31.49 12.09
C TYR A 150 -9.13 32.18 11.60
N LEU A 151 -10.01 31.44 10.92
CA LEU A 151 -11.29 31.98 10.41
C LEU A 151 -12.27 32.41 11.51
N GLN A 152 -12.15 31.83 12.71
CA GLN A 152 -12.95 32.22 13.88
C GLN A 152 -12.41 33.47 14.58
N GLN A 153 -11.08 33.65 14.59
CA GLN A 153 -10.41 34.75 15.27
C GLN A 153 -10.32 36.01 14.40
N ALA A 154 -10.05 35.83 13.11
CA ALA A 154 -10.04 36.92 12.15
C ALA A 154 -11.48 37.26 11.77
N GLN A 155 -11.83 38.55 11.74
CA GLN A 155 -13.05 39.06 11.13
C GLN A 155 -12.96 38.92 9.59
N CYS A 156 -12.76 37.69 9.11
CA CYS A 156 -12.63 37.39 7.69
C CYS A 156 -13.93 37.71 6.95
N ASN A 157 -13.79 38.06 5.67
CA ASN A 157 -14.93 38.33 4.80
C ASN A 157 -15.89 37.13 4.79
N PRO A 158 -17.22 37.35 4.83
CA PRO A 158 -18.21 36.26 4.81
C PRO A 158 -18.03 35.31 3.62
N GLY A 159 -17.56 35.82 2.47
CA GLY A 159 -17.31 35.05 1.26
C GLY A 159 -16.21 33.98 1.38
N THR A 160 -15.37 34.01 2.42
CA THR A 160 -14.37 32.95 2.65
C THR A 160 -15.03 31.62 3.02
N PHE A 161 -16.22 31.63 3.65
CA PHE A 161 -16.99 30.43 3.95
C PHE A 161 -17.75 29.87 2.73
N GLU A 162 -17.89 30.65 1.65
CA GLU A 162 -18.45 30.17 0.38
C GLU A 162 -17.43 29.32 -0.41
N ILE A 163 -16.14 29.44 -0.05
CA ILE A 163 -15.09 28.59 -0.60
C ILE A 163 -15.30 27.18 -0.06
N SER A 164 -15.45 26.23 -0.99
CA SER A 164 -15.60 24.81 -0.68
C SER A 164 -14.76 24.04 -1.67
N ILE A 165 -13.68 23.45 -1.16
CA ILE A 165 -12.70 22.66 -1.91
C ILE A 165 -12.71 21.25 -1.35
N ASN A 166 -13.01 20.27 -2.20
CA ASN A 166 -12.92 18.86 -1.84
C ASN A 166 -11.46 18.41 -1.96
N VAL A 167 -10.88 17.96 -0.85
CA VAL A 167 -9.51 17.44 -0.80
C VAL A 167 -9.58 15.91 -0.73
N LEU A 168 -9.36 15.25 -1.87
CA LEU A 168 -9.28 13.80 -1.96
C LEU A 168 -7.94 13.33 -1.39
N ILE A 169 -7.97 12.43 -0.42
CA ILE A 169 -6.77 11.93 0.26
C ILE A 169 -6.94 10.47 0.70
N ASP A 170 -5.81 9.77 0.73
CA ASP A 170 -5.68 8.45 1.36
C ASP A 170 -5.30 8.64 2.82
N LEU A 171 -6.24 8.42 3.73
CA LEU A 171 -6.05 8.58 5.16
C LEU A 171 -5.30 7.37 5.73
N PHE A 172 -4.29 7.65 6.55
CA PHE A 172 -3.62 6.66 7.39
C PHE A 172 -3.68 7.09 8.85
N VAL A 173 -4.45 6.35 9.64
CA VAL A 173 -4.76 6.68 11.03
C VAL A 173 -4.18 5.63 11.97
N THR A 174 -3.47 6.12 12.98
CA THR A 174 -2.96 5.34 14.12
C THR A 174 -3.39 6.00 15.44
N GLU A 175 -3.06 5.40 16.58
CA GLU A 175 -3.39 5.97 17.89
C GLU A 175 -2.79 7.37 18.06
N ARG A 176 -1.66 7.66 17.42
CA ARG A 176 -0.92 8.93 17.55
C ARG A 176 -1.61 10.13 16.89
N ASN A 177 -2.28 9.93 15.75
CA ASN A 177 -2.94 11.02 15.01
C ASN A 177 -4.48 10.94 15.09
N TYR A 178 -5.03 9.92 15.75
CA TYR A 178 -6.46 9.65 15.84
C TYR A 178 -7.29 10.89 16.22
N GLU A 179 -6.99 11.53 17.35
CA GLU A 179 -7.77 12.65 17.87
C GLU A 179 -7.78 13.84 16.89
N LEU A 180 -6.63 14.12 16.29
CA LEU A 180 -6.48 15.20 15.31
C LEU A 180 -7.32 14.93 14.05
N VAL A 181 -7.27 13.70 13.54
CA VAL A 181 -8.02 13.31 12.33
C VAL A 181 -9.52 13.33 12.61
N VAL A 182 -9.96 12.79 13.75
CA VAL A 182 -11.36 12.83 14.19
C VAL A 182 -11.88 14.27 14.27
N GLN A 183 -11.13 15.17 14.91
CA GLN A 183 -11.52 16.58 15.00
C GLN A 183 -11.67 17.23 13.61
N ALA A 184 -10.72 16.97 12.71
CA ALA A 184 -10.77 17.51 11.35
C ALA A 184 -11.99 16.98 10.57
N LEU A 185 -12.30 15.67 10.68
CA LEU A 185 -13.46 15.07 10.02
C LEU A 185 -14.79 15.56 10.59
N LEU A 186 -14.91 15.72 11.92
CA LEU A 186 -16.10 16.27 12.57
C LEU A 186 -16.38 17.71 12.14
N LYS A 187 -15.33 18.49 11.83
CA LYS A 187 -15.43 19.88 11.38
C LYS A 187 -15.44 20.03 9.86
N LYS A 188 -15.48 18.94 9.10
CA LYS A 188 -15.46 18.93 7.62
C LYS A 188 -16.48 19.89 7.01
N CYS A 189 -17.72 19.94 7.52
CA CYS A 189 -18.76 20.80 6.96
C CYS A 189 -18.51 22.30 7.15
N SER A 190 -17.72 22.68 8.17
CA SER A 190 -17.38 24.06 8.48
C SER A 190 -16.06 24.50 7.88
N CYS A 191 -15.21 23.56 7.46
CA CYS A 191 -13.90 23.86 6.88
C CYS A 191 -14.03 24.12 5.38
N PRO A 192 -13.43 25.19 4.83
CA PRO A 192 -13.35 25.40 3.39
C PRO A 192 -12.61 24.27 2.66
N LEU A 193 -11.65 23.64 3.33
CA LEU A 193 -10.94 22.45 2.85
C LEU A 193 -11.62 21.19 3.39
N LYS A 194 -12.45 20.55 2.56
CA LYS A 194 -13.25 19.39 2.93
C LYS A 194 -12.48 18.10 2.68
N ILE A 195 -12.03 17.45 3.74
CA ILE A 195 -11.37 16.14 3.66
C ILE A 195 -12.35 15.09 3.11
N CYS A 196 -11.99 14.47 2.00
CA CYS A 196 -12.72 13.39 1.34
C CYS A 196 -11.82 12.16 1.26
N CYS A 197 -12.13 11.14 2.06
CA CYS A 197 -11.33 9.94 2.18
C CYS A 197 -11.60 9.01 0.98
N VAL A 198 -10.57 8.67 0.21
CA VAL A 198 -10.69 7.75 -0.94
C VAL A 198 -10.14 6.36 -0.58
N ALA A 199 -9.05 6.31 0.19
CA ALA A 199 -8.54 5.10 0.81
C ALA A 199 -8.36 5.32 2.33
N PHE A 200 -8.71 4.33 3.13
CA PHE A 200 -8.58 4.39 4.58
C PHE A 200 -7.74 3.23 5.08
N ARG A 201 -6.61 3.55 5.72
CA ARG A 201 -5.79 2.60 6.48
C ARG A 201 -5.89 2.88 7.97
N SER A 202 -6.26 1.85 8.72
CA SER A 202 -6.29 1.84 10.18
C SER A 202 -5.24 0.88 10.71
N ASP A 203 -4.45 1.33 11.69
CA ASP A 203 -3.37 0.57 12.30
C ASP A 203 -3.32 0.87 13.81
N ASN A 204 -3.16 -0.18 14.63
CA ASN A 204 -3.11 -0.12 16.10
C ASN A 204 -4.32 0.53 16.80
N LEU A 205 -5.45 0.72 16.12
CA LEU A 205 -6.67 1.30 16.71
C LEU A 205 -7.46 0.29 17.53
N THR A 206 -8.06 0.75 18.63
CA THR A 206 -9.11 -0.04 19.31
C THR A 206 -10.35 -0.18 18.41
N LEU A 207 -11.14 -1.25 18.59
CA LEU A 207 -12.37 -1.46 17.84
C LEU A 207 -13.32 -0.27 17.92
N GLN A 208 -13.53 0.27 19.12
CA GLN A 208 -14.42 1.42 19.32
C GLN A 208 -13.96 2.64 18.49
N LYS A 209 -12.66 2.92 18.50
CA LYS A 209 -12.07 4.01 17.72
C LYS A 209 -12.21 3.78 16.22
N PHE A 210 -11.93 2.56 15.75
CA PHE A 210 -12.12 2.18 14.35
C PHE A 210 -13.57 2.36 13.88
N PHE A 211 -14.54 1.80 14.61
CA PHE A 211 -15.97 1.90 14.26
C PHE A 211 -16.50 3.34 14.30
N TYR A 212 -15.92 4.17 15.16
CA TYR A 212 -16.26 5.59 15.22
C TYR A 212 -15.73 6.34 14.00
N ILE A 213 -14.43 6.23 13.72
CA ILE A 213 -13.79 7.01 12.66
C ILE A 213 -14.24 6.59 11.26
N ILE A 214 -14.46 5.28 11.00
CA ILE A 214 -14.88 4.81 9.67
C ILE A 214 -16.20 5.47 9.24
N LYS A 215 -17.13 5.69 10.17
CA LYS A 215 -18.41 6.40 9.91
C LYS A 215 -18.20 7.87 9.55
N LEU A 216 -17.11 8.48 10.00
CA LEU A 216 -16.76 9.88 9.67
C LEU A 216 -16.08 10.03 8.30
N THR A 217 -15.60 8.92 7.70
CA THR A 217 -14.83 8.96 6.43
C THR A 217 -15.68 9.01 5.16
N ASP A 218 -17.02 9.06 5.27
CA ASP A 218 -17.95 8.90 4.14
C ASP A 218 -17.73 7.60 3.34
N PRO A 219 -18.15 6.44 3.88
CA PRO A 219 -17.96 5.12 3.28
C PRO A 219 -18.47 4.98 1.83
N SER A 220 -19.39 5.84 1.40
CA SER A 220 -19.93 5.86 0.04
C SER A 220 -18.87 6.20 -1.01
N SER A 221 -17.83 6.95 -0.61
CA SER A 221 -16.74 7.40 -1.48
C SER A 221 -15.47 6.53 -1.40
N LEU A 222 -15.45 5.58 -0.45
CA LEU A 222 -14.28 4.79 -0.13
C LEU A 222 -14.03 3.70 -1.18
N ARG A 223 -12.81 3.68 -1.73
CA ARG A 223 -12.36 2.70 -2.73
C ARG A 223 -11.43 1.64 -2.16
N LYS A 224 -10.72 1.96 -1.07
CA LYS A 224 -9.81 1.02 -0.41
C LYS A 224 -9.96 1.09 1.10
N LEU A 225 -10.09 -0.07 1.74
CA LEU A 225 -10.18 -0.23 3.19
C LEU A 225 -9.10 -1.20 3.65
N GLU A 226 -8.14 -0.69 4.41
CA GLU A 226 -7.04 -1.46 4.98
C GLU A 226 -7.15 -1.45 6.50
N ILE A 227 -7.51 -2.58 7.09
CA ILE A 227 -7.54 -2.76 8.54
C ILE A 227 -6.40 -3.72 8.87
N VAL A 228 -5.33 -3.19 9.44
CA VAL A 228 -4.08 -3.94 9.66
C VAL A 228 -3.60 -3.77 11.09
N HIS A 229 -2.64 -4.60 11.50
CA HIS A 229 -1.87 -4.50 12.76
C HIS A 229 -2.68 -4.16 14.02
N ASN A 230 -2.87 -5.14 14.90
CA ASN A 230 -3.43 -4.96 16.25
C ASN A 230 -4.85 -4.35 16.34
N VAL A 231 -5.54 -4.15 15.22
CA VAL A 231 -7.00 -3.98 15.24
C VAL A 231 -7.64 -5.37 15.42
N HIS A 232 -8.16 -5.64 16.60
CA HIS A 232 -8.76 -6.93 16.97
C HIS A 232 -10.15 -7.13 16.33
N LEU A 233 -10.23 -7.13 14.99
CA LEU A 233 -11.46 -7.32 14.25
C LEU A 233 -11.77 -8.81 14.08
N GLU A 234 -12.60 -9.36 14.95
CA GLU A 234 -13.13 -10.72 14.84
C GLU A 234 -14.35 -10.79 13.90
N MET A 235 -14.77 -12.01 13.53
CA MET A 235 -15.85 -12.26 12.57
C MET A 235 -17.17 -11.55 12.92
N GLU A 236 -17.58 -11.54 14.19
CA GLU A 236 -18.80 -10.87 14.65
C GLU A 236 -18.75 -9.36 14.40
N HIS A 237 -17.58 -8.76 14.58
CA HIS A 237 -17.36 -7.34 14.34
C HIS A 237 -17.38 -7.04 12.85
N LEU A 238 -16.81 -7.92 12.02
CA LEU A 238 -16.86 -7.78 10.57
C LEU A 238 -18.29 -7.87 10.03
N GLU A 239 -19.08 -8.82 10.52
CA GLU A 239 -20.50 -8.94 10.15
C GLU A 239 -21.26 -7.68 10.56
N MET A 240 -21.06 -7.17 11.78
CA MET A 240 -21.65 -5.91 12.24
C MET A 240 -21.24 -4.73 11.36
N LEU A 241 -19.98 -4.64 10.94
CA LEU A 241 -19.47 -3.59 10.06
C LEU A 241 -20.19 -3.59 8.72
N PHE A 242 -20.26 -4.74 8.05
CA PHE A 242 -20.89 -4.86 6.73
C PHE A 242 -22.42 -4.70 6.78
N ASN A 243 -23.05 -5.04 7.90
CA ASN A 243 -24.48 -4.79 8.08
C ASN A 243 -24.79 -3.31 8.39
N SER A 244 -23.85 -2.61 9.02
CA SER A 244 -24.06 -1.21 9.43
C SER A 244 -23.63 -0.19 8.37
N ILE A 245 -22.69 -0.55 7.50
CA ILE A 245 -22.03 0.37 6.57
C ILE A 245 -22.00 -0.24 5.17
N HIS A 246 -22.44 0.56 4.19
CA HIS A 246 -22.42 0.17 2.79
C HIS A 246 -21.18 0.75 2.10
N PHE A 247 -20.53 -0.08 1.28
CA PHE A 247 -19.29 0.25 0.60
C PHE A 247 -19.45 0.11 -0.93
N PRO A 248 -20.21 1.00 -1.60
CA PRO A 248 -20.62 0.83 -2.99
C PRO A 248 -19.47 0.94 -4.00
N LEU A 249 -18.40 1.66 -3.66
CA LEU A 249 -17.24 1.91 -4.53
C LEU A 249 -15.98 1.14 -4.11
N LEU A 250 -16.09 0.22 -3.14
CA LEU A 250 -14.94 -0.47 -2.58
C LEU A 250 -14.37 -1.45 -3.60
N MET A 251 -13.11 -1.22 -3.95
CA MET A 251 -12.33 -2.02 -4.89
C MET A 251 -11.33 -2.93 -4.19
N SER A 252 -10.89 -2.53 -2.99
CA SER A 252 -9.80 -3.20 -2.28
C SER A 252 -10.10 -3.30 -0.78
N LEU A 253 -10.03 -4.52 -0.25
CA LEU A 253 -10.29 -4.84 1.15
C LEU A 253 -9.12 -5.66 1.71
N THR A 254 -8.52 -5.15 2.78
CA THR A 254 -7.50 -5.86 3.56
C THR A 254 -8.03 -6.00 4.99
N LEU A 255 -8.20 -7.24 5.42
CA LEU A 255 -8.63 -7.58 6.77
C LEU A 255 -7.42 -7.93 7.65
N PRO A 256 -7.50 -7.69 8.97
CA PRO A 256 -6.37 -7.96 9.83
C PRO A 256 -6.17 -9.46 10.01
N ALA A 257 -4.96 -9.82 10.40
CA ALA A 257 -4.64 -11.19 10.77
C ALA A 257 -5.64 -11.73 11.79
N ARG A 258 -5.99 -13.01 11.64
CA ARG A 258 -6.85 -13.76 12.56
C ARG A 258 -8.32 -13.34 12.61
N THR A 259 -8.81 -12.51 11.69
CA THR A 259 -10.23 -12.12 11.64
C THR A 259 -11.18 -13.31 11.63
N PHE A 260 -10.81 -14.38 10.94
CA PHE A 260 -11.63 -15.59 10.85
C PHE A 260 -11.17 -16.73 11.79
N ASN A 261 -10.26 -16.48 12.75
CA ASN A 261 -9.75 -17.52 13.65
C ASN A 261 -10.75 -17.82 14.78
N VAL A 262 -11.73 -18.65 14.50
CA VAL A 262 -12.66 -19.14 15.53
C VAL A 262 -12.08 -20.39 16.20
N ARG A 263 -12.17 -20.48 17.54
CA ARG A 263 -11.68 -21.64 18.31
C ARG A 263 -12.39 -22.94 17.94
N ARG A 264 -13.68 -22.86 17.61
CA ARG A 264 -14.53 -23.94 17.08
C ARG A 264 -15.54 -23.31 16.15
N PHE A 265 -15.61 -23.75 14.90
CA PHE A 265 -16.66 -23.33 13.98
C PHE A 265 -17.97 -24.04 14.33
N THR A 266 -18.78 -23.37 15.12
CA THR A 266 -20.15 -23.78 15.42
C THR A 266 -21.06 -23.53 14.21
N ALA A 267 -22.28 -24.05 14.24
CA ALA A 267 -23.27 -23.77 13.19
C ALA A 267 -23.53 -22.25 13.02
N THR A 268 -23.45 -21.49 14.12
CA THR A 268 -23.59 -20.03 14.10
C THR A 268 -22.43 -19.36 13.36
N ASP A 269 -21.20 -19.81 13.60
CA ASP A 269 -20.01 -19.26 12.91
C ASP A 269 -20.04 -19.57 11.41
N GLU A 270 -20.50 -20.77 11.04
CA GLU A 270 -20.69 -21.15 9.64
C GLU A 270 -21.75 -20.28 8.93
N GLN A 271 -22.81 -19.88 9.65
CA GLN A 271 -23.82 -18.96 9.14
C GLN A 271 -23.26 -17.54 9.02
N MET A 272 -22.56 -17.05 10.04
CA MET A 272 -21.93 -15.73 10.05
C MET A 272 -20.93 -15.58 8.89
N LEU A 273 -20.11 -16.60 8.65
CA LEU A 273 -19.19 -16.61 7.52
C LEU A 273 -19.92 -16.52 6.17
N THR A 274 -21.06 -17.22 6.05
CA THR A 274 -21.90 -17.17 4.84
C THR A 274 -22.49 -15.78 4.66
N ASN A 275 -23.03 -15.17 5.71
CA ASN A 275 -23.56 -13.80 5.69
C ASN A 275 -22.49 -12.77 5.28
N ILE A 276 -21.27 -12.91 5.81
CA ILE A 276 -20.13 -12.06 5.44
C ILE A 276 -19.82 -12.21 3.95
N GLY A 277 -19.73 -13.45 3.45
CA GLY A 277 -19.53 -13.71 2.02
C GLY A 277 -20.61 -13.08 1.15
N GLU A 278 -21.88 -13.22 1.52
CA GLU A 278 -23.02 -12.59 0.82
C GLU A 278 -22.91 -11.07 0.80
N LYS A 279 -22.56 -10.45 1.94
CA LYS A 279 -22.34 -9.00 2.05
C LYS A 279 -21.18 -8.52 1.21
N MET A 280 -20.08 -9.27 1.15
CA MET A 280 -18.99 -8.99 0.22
C MET A 280 -19.44 -9.13 -1.24
N GLY A 281 -20.35 -10.06 -1.54
CA GLY A 281 -20.98 -10.23 -2.85
C GLY A 281 -21.84 -9.04 -3.32
N GLU A 282 -22.28 -8.18 -2.40
CA GLU A 282 -22.95 -6.91 -2.70
C GLU A 282 -21.95 -5.82 -3.17
N MET A 283 -20.66 -5.97 -2.85
CA MET A 283 -19.59 -5.03 -3.23
C MET A 283 -19.17 -5.24 -4.69
N THR A 284 -19.97 -4.74 -5.62
CA THR A 284 -19.80 -4.97 -7.06
C THR A 284 -18.48 -4.46 -7.68
N GLN A 285 -17.70 -3.64 -6.98
CA GLN A 285 -16.41 -3.15 -7.46
C GLN A 285 -15.20 -3.87 -6.84
N LEU A 286 -15.43 -4.81 -5.91
CA LEU A 286 -14.36 -5.49 -5.18
C LEU A 286 -13.54 -6.37 -6.14
N THR A 287 -12.24 -6.06 -6.24
CA THR A 287 -11.29 -6.79 -7.09
C THR A 287 -10.02 -7.17 -6.35
N GLU A 288 -9.77 -6.62 -5.18
CA GLU A 288 -8.59 -6.93 -4.37
C GLU A 288 -9.04 -7.37 -2.98
N LEU A 289 -8.58 -8.55 -2.55
CA LEU A 289 -8.92 -9.10 -1.25
C LEU A 289 -7.69 -9.70 -0.59
N SER A 290 -7.38 -9.23 0.62
CA SER A 290 -6.39 -9.82 1.52
C SER A 290 -7.06 -10.22 2.83
N ILE A 291 -6.95 -11.51 3.16
CA ILE A 291 -7.47 -12.14 4.37
C ILE A 291 -6.39 -12.98 5.06
N SER A 292 -5.13 -12.59 4.87
CA SER A 292 -3.94 -13.29 5.34
C SER A 292 -3.99 -13.64 6.83
N PHE A 293 -3.28 -14.71 7.20
CA PHE A 293 -3.16 -15.20 8.57
C PHE A 293 -4.51 -15.53 9.24
N SER A 294 -5.52 -15.91 8.45
CA SER A 294 -6.83 -16.34 8.92
C SER A 294 -7.10 -17.81 8.60
N VAL A 295 -7.30 -18.63 9.64
CA VAL A 295 -7.54 -20.08 9.53
C VAL A 295 -8.90 -20.33 8.88
N LEU A 296 -8.88 -20.62 7.59
CA LEU A 296 -10.06 -20.77 6.72
C LEU A 296 -10.17 -22.16 6.10
N THR A 297 -9.51 -23.16 6.70
CA THR A 297 -9.49 -24.55 6.25
C THR A 297 -10.89 -25.08 5.91
N GLY A 298 -11.13 -25.40 4.64
CA GLY A 298 -12.36 -25.93 4.06
C GLY A 298 -13.47 -24.90 3.83
N ARG A 299 -13.18 -23.59 3.96
CA ARG A 299 -14.20 -22.53 4.02
C ARG A 299 -13.97 -21.37 3.08
N ILE A 300 -12.85 -21.32 2.34
CA ILE A 300 -12.56 -20.19 1.45
C ILE A 300 -13.68 -19.97 0.43
N GLN A 301 -14.29 -21.06 -0.03
CA GLN A 301 -15.40 -21.05 -0.96
C GLN A 301 -16.58 -20.21 -0.46
N LYS A 302 -16.90 -20.26 0.84
CA LYS A 302 -18.04 -19.52 1.40
C LYS A 302 -17.88 -18.00 1.30
N LEU A 303 -16.64 -17.52 1.40
CA LEU A 303 -16.33 -16.10 1.28
C LEU A 303 -16.27 -15.65 -0.19
N LEU A 304 -15.69 -16.49 -1.06
CA LEU A 304 -15.39 -16.08 -2.43
C LEU A 304 -16.52 -16.39 -3.42
N SER A 305 -17.27 -17.49 -3.24
CA SER A 305 -18.32 -17.88 -4.19
C SER A 305 -19.44 -16.84 -4.39
N PRO A 306 -19.85 -16.04 -3.38
CA PRO A 306 -20.89 -15.03 -3.57
C PRO A 306 -20.41 -13.79 -4.33
N LEU A 307 -19.09 -13.58 -4.46
CA LEU A 307 -18.54 -12.45 -5.20
C LEU A 307 -18.97 -12.52 -6.67
N LYS A 308 -19.42 -11.40 -7.21
CA LYS A 308 -19.87 -11.30 -8.61
C LYS A 308 -18.80 -10.75 -9.55
N THR A 309 -17.82 -10.07 -8.97
CA THR A 309 -16.72 -9.43 -9.68
C THR A 309 -15.46 -10.28 -9.51
N PRO A 310 -14.73 -10.60 -10.59
CA PRO A 310 -13.55 -11.42 -10.48
C PRO A 310 -12.44 -10.66 -9.73
N LEU A 311 -11.81 -11.35 -8.77
CA LEU A 311 -10.66 -10.81 -8.06
C LEU A 311 -9.44 -10.78 -9.00
N LYS A 312 -8.73 -9.66 -8.93
CA LYS A 312 -7.44 -9.40 -9.56
C LYS A 312 -6.28 -9.58 -8.60
N MET A 313 -6.49 -9.28 -7.31
CA MET A 313 -5.51 -9.56 -6.26
C MET A 313 -6.18 -10.44 -5.21
N LEU A 314 -5.53 -11.55 -4.88
CA LEU A 314 -5.93 -12.43 -3.80
C LEU A 314 -4.72 -12.77 -2.93
N ASP A 315 -4.81 -12.39 -1.66
CA ASP A 315 -3.88 -12.79 -0.62
C ASP A 315 -4.61 -13.66 0.41
N VAL A 316 -4.24 -14.95 0.39
CA VAL A 316 -4.70 -16.00 1.30
C VAL A 316 -3.51 -16.64 2.00
N SER A 317 -2.42 -15.89 2.18
CA SER A 317 -1.21 -16.35 2.86
C SER A 317 -1.53 -16.81 4.28
N ASN A 318 -0.89 -17.90 4.71
CA ASN A 318 -1.04 -18.46 6.06
C ASN A 318 -2.51 -18.72 6.49
N CYS A 319 -3.37 -19.11 5.55
CA CYS A 319 -4.79 -19.41 5.81
C CYS A 319 -5.08 -20.88 6.14
N SER A 320 -4.06 -21.73 6.20
CA SER A 320 -4.19 -23.19 6.43
C SER A 320 -5.15 -23.85 5.44
N LEU A 321 -5.05 -23.49 4.15
CA LEU A 321 -5.91 -24.03 3.11
C LEU A 321 -5.74 -25.56 2.97
N ASN A 322 -6.84 -26.27 2.69
CA ASN A 322 -6.81 -27.71 2.39
C ASN A 322 -6.99 -28.01 0.89
N HIS A 323 -7.06 -29.30 0.52
CA HIS A 323 -7.26 -29.70 -0.87
C HIS A 323 -8.57 -29.17 -1.47
N ALA A 324 -9.66 -29.10 -0.71
CA ALA A 324 -10.94 -28.59 -1.19
C ALA A 324 -10.85 -27.08 -1.48
N ASP A 325 -10.21 -26.32 -0.61
CA ASP A 325 -9.97 -24.89 -0.79
C ASP A 325 -9.12 -24.63 -2.04
N MET A 326 -7.98 -25.31 -2.16
CA MET A 326 -7.10 -25.16 -3.32
C MET A 326 -7.82 -25.56 -4.60
N THR A 327 -8.60 -26.64 -4.57
CA THR A 327 -9.39 -27.10 -5.72
C THR A 327 -10.43 -26.05 -6.11
N PHE A 328 -11.12 -25.45 -5.13
CA PHE A 328 -12.02 -24.34 -5.39
C PHE A 328 -11.29 -23.16 -6.05
N LEU A 329 -10.16 -22.71 -5.48
CA LEU A 329 -9.38 -21.59 -6.04
C LEU A 329 -9.03 -21.83 -7.52
N ALA A 330 -8.50 -23.00 -7.84
CA ALA A 330 -8.10 -23.38 -9.20
C ALA A 330 -9.28 -23.55 -10.19
N ASN A 331 -10.50 -23.78 -9.71
CA ASN A 331 -11.70 -23.93 -10.56
C ASN A 331 -12.64 -22.72 -10.51
N SER A 332 -12.36 -21.74 -9.65
CA SER A 332 -13.18 -20.54 -9.51
C SER A 332 -13.07 -19.66 -10.75
N PHE A 333 -14.12 -18.88 -11.04
CA PHE A 333 -14.08 -17.91 -12.14
C PHE A 333 -13.06 -16.77 -11.86
N HIS A 334 -12.62 -16.60 -10.61
CA HIS A 334 -11.54 -15.68 -10.25
C HIS A 334 -10.19 -16.09 -10.86
N ALA A 335 -9.92 -17.39 -10.99
CA ALA A 335 -8.62 -17.94 -11.38
C ALA A 335 -8.04 -17.29 -12.66
N ASN A 336 -8.88 -17.06 -13.68
CA ASN A 336 -8.42 -16.49 -14.96
C ASN A 336 -8.12 -14.98 -14.90
N HIS A 337 -8.39 -14.32 -13.78
CA HIS A 337 -8.32 -12.87 -13.63
C HIS A 337 -7.28 -12.40 -12.60
N LEU A 338 -6.64 -13.33 -11.89
CA LEU A 338 -5.66 -13.03 -10.84
C LEU A 338 -4.38 -12.45 -11.45
N GLU A 339 -4.19 -11.14 -11.28
CA GLU A 339 -2.98 -10.40 -11.61
C GLU A 339 -1.94 -10.50 -10.48
N ALA A 340 -2.38 -10.66 -9.22
CA ALA A 340 -1.52 -10.84 -8.06
C ALA A 340 -2.05 -11.96 -7.15
N LEU A 341 -1.19 -12.90 -6.79
CA LEU A 341 -1.54 -14.06 -5.98
C LEU A 341 -0.50 -14.30 -4.89
N ASP A 342 -0.97 -14.40 -3.65
CA ASP A 342 -0.16 -14.81 -2.51
C ASP A 342 -0.69 -16.11 -1.91
N LEU A 343 0.14 -17.15 -1.95
CA LEU A 343 -0.11 -18.47 -1.38
C LEU A 343 0.89 -18.85 -0.28
N SER A 344 1.60 -17.86 0.27
CA SER A 344 2.65 -18.08 1.25
C SER A 344 2.18 -18.88 2.48
N GLY A 345 3.07 -19.64 3.09
CA GLY A 345 2.79 -20.45 4.30
C GLY A 345 2.04 -21.76 4.05
N HIS A 346 1.96 -22.24 2.81
CA HIS A 346 1.39 -23.54 2.47
C HIS A 346 2.44 -24.44 1.83
N ASP A 347 2.50 -25.73 2.21
CA ASP A 347 3.37 -26.73 1.58
C ASP A 347 2.83 -27.12 0.19
N ILE A 348 2.96 -26.19 -0.76
CA ILE A 348 2.40 -26.29 -2.11
C ILE A 348 2.96 -27.49 -2.87
N PRO A 349 4.29 -27.74 -2.88
CA PRO A 349 4.84 -28.84 -3.66
C PRO A 349 4.39 -30.21 -3.21
N GLU A 350 4.29 -30.43 -1.89
CA GLU A 350 3.93 -31.73 -1.33
C GLU A 350 2.42 -31.96 -1.36
N LEU A 351 1.62 -30.93 -1.00
CA LEU A 351 0.19 -31.11 -0.80
C LEU A 351 -0.64 -30.76 -2.05
N TYR A 352 -0.24 -29.77 -2.83
CA TYR A 352 -1.11 -29.18 -3.87
C TYR A 352 -0.51 -29.08 -5.29
N PRO A 353 0.40 -29.96 -5.75
CA PRO A 353 1.12 -29.74 -7.00
C PRO A 353 0.19 -29.63 -8.22
N SER A 354 -0.74 -30.57 -8.41
CA SER A 354 -1.65 -30.58 -9.57
C SER A 354 -2.58 -29.36 -9.60
N THR A 355 -3.07 -28.96 -8.43
CA THR A 355 -4.01 -27.84 -8.30
C THR A 355 -3.30 -26.51 -8.47
N PHE A 356 -2.07 -26.40 -7.98
CA PHE A 356 -1.19 -25.25 -8.20
C PHE A 356 -0.89 -25.05 -9.68
N PHE A 357 -0.49 -26.11 -10.41
CA PHE A 357 -0.30 -26.04 -11.86
C PHE A 357 -1.55 -25.58 -12.60
N LYS A 358 -2.71 -26.12 -12.23
CA LYS A 358 -3.98 -25.72 -12.84
C LYS A 358 -4.29 -24.24 -12.58
N LEU A 359 -4.12 -23.78 -11.35
CA LEU A 359 -4.33 -22.37 -10.98
C LEU A 359 -3.39 -21.44 -11.78
N LEU A 360 -2.09 -21.75 -11.83
CA LEU A 360 -1.12 -20.99 -12.63
C LEU A 360 -1.45 -21.00 -14.12
N SER A 361 -1.87 -22.15 -14.67
CA SER A 361 -2.31 -22.23 -16.06
C SER A 361 -3.47 -21.26 -16.35
N HIS A 362 -4.43 -21.13 -15.43
CA HIS A 362 -5.56 -20.22 -15.58
C HIS A 362 -5.15 -18.75 -15.52
N CYS A 363 -4.30 -18.35 -14.56
CA CYS A 363 -3.88 -16.95 -14.42
C CYS A 363 -2.67 -16.57 -15.30
N SER A 364 -1.99 -17.52 -15.96
CA SER A 364 -0.74 -17.30 -16.71
C SER A 364 -0.72 -16.09 -17.65
N SER A 365 -1.85 -15.83 -18.32
CA SER A 365 -1.98 -14.73 -19.29
C SER A 365 -2.13 -13.34 -18.66
N VAL A 366 -2.37 -13.26 -17.35
CA VAL A 366 -2.63 -12.01 -16.61
C VAL A 366 -1.75 -11.84 -15.37
N LEU A 367 -1.17 -12.91 -14.84
CA LEU A 367 -0.38 -12.91 -13.61
C LEU A 367 0.84 -11.99 -13.73
N ARG A 368 0.95 -11.04 -12.81
CA ARG A 368 2.04 -10.06 -12.70
C ARG A 368 2.84 -10.21 -11.42
N SER A 369 2.21 -10.64 -10.33
CA SER A 369 2.88 -10.85 -9.04
C SER A 369 2.53 -12.21 -8.46
N LEU A 370 3.55 -12.96 -8.04
CA LEU A 370 3.38 -14.24 -7.35
C LEU A 370 4.26 -14.28 -6.09
N THR A 371 3.64 -14.56 -4.96
CA THR A 371 4.31 -14.72 -3.66
C THR A 371 4.09 -16.14 -3.14
N LEU A 372 5.20 -16.86 -2.92
CA LEU A 372 5.28 -18.23 -2.43
C LEU A 372 6.26 -18.32 -1.26
N GLU A 373 6.14 -17.44 -0.27
CA GLU A 373 7.04 -17.43 0.88
C GLU A 373 6.71 -18.58 1.86
N ASP A 374 7.73 -19.16 2.48
CA ASP A 374 7.57 -20.26 3.46
C ASP A 374 6.71 -21.44 2.93
N CYS A 375 6.86 -21.77 1.65
CA CYS A 375 6.08 -22.80 0.96
C CYS A 375 6.75 -24.19 0.91
N ASN A 376 7.81 -24.41 1.72
CA ASN A 376 8.60 -25.64 1.74
C ASN A 376 9.15 -26.08 0.36
N ILE A 377 9.48 -25.11 -0.50
CA ILE A 377 10.05 -25.38 -1.82
C ILE A 377 11.53 -25.77 -1.66
N GLN A 378 11.86 -27.00 -2.06
CA GLN A 378 13.18 -27.60 -1.98
C GLN A 378 13.81 -27.76 -3.37
N ASP A 379 15.09 -28.12 -3.43
CA ASP A 379 15.84 -28.36 -4.66
C ASP A 379 15.12 -29.31 -5.64
N THR A 380 14.46 -30.35 -5.13
CA THR A 380 13.67 -31.33 -5.91
C THR A 380 12.49 -30.70 -6.64
N HIS A 381 12.00 -29.55 -6.18
CA HIS A 381 10.81 -28.86 -6.69
C HIS A 381 11.13 -27.76 -7.70
N VAL A 382 12.41 -27.46 -7.97
CA VAL A 382 12.78 -26.37 -8.90
C VAL A 382 12.23 -26.60 -10.31
N ASN A 383 12.32 -27.82 -10.84
CA ASN A 383 11.77 -28.13 -12.17
C ASN A 383 10.24 -28.01 -12.19
N MET A 384 9.57 -28.31 -11.07
CA MET A 384 8.13 -28.12 -10.94
C MET A 384 7.76 -26.63 -11.01
N LEU A 385 8.51 -25.75 -10.32
CA LEU A 385 8.33 -24.30 -10.43
C LEU A 385 8.58 -23.79 -11.85
N ILE A 386 9.67 -24.21 -12.49
CA ILE A 386 10.01 -23.80 -13.86
C ILE A 386 8.86 -24.14 -14.82
N LEU A 387 8.33 -25.35 -14.74
CA LEU A 387 7.19 -25.78 -15.57
C LEU A 387 5.94 -24.94 -15.29
N GLY A 388 5.66 -24.61 -14.04
CA GLY A 388 4.47 -23.83 -13.66
C GLY A 388 4.56 -22.37 -14.07
N LEU A 389 5.76 -21.80 -14.02
CA LEU A 389 6.02 -20.39 -14.32
C LEU A 389 6.27 -20.12 -15.80
N SER A 390 6.68 -21.12 -16.59
CA SER A 390 6.97 -20.96 -18.03
C SER A 390 5.84 -20.28 -18.82
N PRO A 391 4.54 -20.57 -18.59
CA PRO A 391 3.44 -19.88 -19.26
C PRO A 391 3.22 -18.42 -18.80
N CYS A 392 3.77 -18.01 -17.65
CA CYS A 392 3.49 -16.74 -16.98
C CYS A 392 4.30 -15.57 -17.55
N GLN A 393 4.13 -15.29 -18.86
CA GLN A 393 4.95 -14.32 -19.60
C GLN A 393 4.80 -12.86 -19.15
N LYS A 394 3.76 -12.53 -18.35
CA LYS A 394 3.52 -11.19 -17.80
C LYS A 394 4.03 -11.02 -16.37
N LEU A 395 4.63 -12.05 -15.77
CA LEU A 395 5.14 -12.02 -14.40
C LEU A 395 6.22 -10.94 -14.27
N GLN A 396 6.05 -10.05 -13.31
CA GLN A 396 6.95 -8.92 -13.01
C GLN A 396 7.61 -9.09 -11.65
N ASP A 397 6.88 -9.62 -10.68
CA ASP A 397 7.31 -9.77 -9.29
C ASP A 397 7.19 -11.23 -8.89
N PHE A 398 8.30 -11.83 -8.47
CA PHE A 398 8.31 -13.19 -7.93
C PHE A 398 9.03 -13.23 -6.58
N LYS A 399 8.31 -13.67 -5.55
CA LYS A 399 8.79 -13.71 -4.17
C LYS A 399 8.66 -15.12 -3.62
N PHE A 400 9.73 -15.65 -3.04
CA PHE A 400 9.76 -17.01 -2.50
C PHE A 400 10.77 -17.13 -1.35
N ILE A 401 10.84 -16.10 -0.51
CA ILE A 401 11.64 -16.09 0.73
C ILE A 401 11.22 -17.24 1.66
N GLY A 402 12.11 -17.66 2.56
CA GLY A 402 11.82 -18.69 3.56
C GLY A 402 11.85 -20.13 3.03
N ASN A 403 11.98 -20.32 1.71
CA ASN A 403 12.05 -21.65 1.11
C ASN A 403 13.45 -22.30 1.22
N PRO A 404 13.54 -23.61 1.55
CA PRO A 404 14.78 -24.35 1.76
C PRO A 404 15.53 -24.72 0.46
N LEU A 405 15.92 -23.71 -0.35
CA LEU A 405 16.66 -23.90 -1.60
C LEU A 405 18.17 -23.77 -1.40
N SER A 406 18.95 -24.67 -1.99
CA SER A 406 20.41 -24.54 -2.05
C SER A 406 20.85 -23.46 -3.05
N SER A 407 22.10 -23.03 -2.93
CA SER A 407 22.74 -22.13 -3.90
C SER A 407 22.71 -22.69 -5.33
N GLN A 408 22.85 -24.00 -5.51
CA GLN A 408 22.77 -24.64 -6.82
C GLN A 408 21.36 -24.60 -7.41
N ALA A 409 20.35 -24.89 -6.58
CA ALA A 409 18.94 -24.82 -6.97
C ALA A 409 18.52 -23.40 -7.35
N LEU A 410 18.97 -22.40 -6.59
CA LEU A 410 18.73 -20.99 -6.90
C LEU A 410 19.35 -20.60 -8.24
N LYS A 411 20.60 -20.95 -8.51
CA LYS A 411 21.24 -20.66 -9.81
C LYS A 411 20.50 -21.29 -10.98
N HIS A 412 20.04 -22.52 -10.83
CA HIS A 412 19.21 -23.20 -11.83
C HIS A 412 17.90 -22.45 -12.08
N LEU A 413 17.20 -22.05 -11.01
CA LEU A 413 15.97 -21.26 -11.12
C LEU A 413 16.22 -19.90 -11.76
N PHE A 414 17.27 -19.17 -11.37
CA PHE A 414 17.60 -17.86 -11.94
C PHE A 414 17.94 -17.93 -13.43
N THR A 415 18.55 -19.02 -13.90
CA THR A 415 18.80 -19.26 -15.33
C THR A 415 17.47 -19.26 -16.10
N PHE A 416 16.44 -19.93 -15.58
CA PHE A 416 15.09 -19.90 -16.16
C PHE A 416 14.40 -18.52 -15.99
N LEU A 417 14.51 -17.88 -14.82
CA LEU A 417 13.86 -16.59 -14.58
C LEU A 417 14.32 -15.50 -15.56
N CYS A 418 15.54 -15.61 -16.09
CA CYS A 418 16.04 -14.75 -17.15
C CYS A 418 15.22 -14.83 -18.45
N GLU A 419 14.54 -15.95 -18.70
CA GLU A 419 13.69 -16.17 -19.88
C GLU A 419 12.32 -15.48 -19.77
N LEU A 420 11.90 -15.06 -18.57
CA LEU A 420 10.64 -14.37 -18.36
C LEU A 420 10.75 -12.89 -18.78
N PRO A 421 10.08 -12.46 -19.86
CA PRO A 421 10.39 -11.19 -20.54
C PRO A 421 9.98 -9.94 -19.75
N MET A 422 9.00 -10.07 -18.84
CA MET A 422 8.47 -8.95 -18.06
C MET A 422 8.97 -8.91 -16.62
N LEU A 423 9.81 -9.86 -16.20
CA LEU A 423 10.29 -9.98 -14.82
C LEU A 423 11.10 -8.74 -14.44
N LYS A 424 10.90 -8.21 -13.23
CA LYS A 424 11.55 -6.99 -12.74
C LYS A 424 12.08 -7.14 -11.33
N ASN A 425 11.37 -7.83 -10.46
CA ASN A 425 11.78 -7.99 -9.07
C ASN A 425 11.72 -9.46 -8.68
N VAL A 426 12.79 -9.93 -8.05
CA VAL A 426 12.89 -11.28 -7.49
C VAL A 426 13.33 -11.18 -6.05
N GLU A 427 12.50 -11.66 -5.14
CA GLU A 427 12.84 -11.79 -3.72
C GLU A 427 13.07 -13.27 -3.40
N PHE A 428 14.33 -13.61 -3.13
CA PHE A 428 14.78 -15.01 -3.00
C PHE A 428 15.35 -15.26 -1.59
N PRO A 429 15.27 -16.51 -1.08
CA PRO A 429 15.73 -16.85 0.26
C PRO A 429 17.26 -16.84 0.35
N VAL A 430 17.79 -16.66 1.56
CA VAL A 430 19.19 -17.01 1.81
C VAL A 430 19.36 -18.50 1.50
N PRO A 431 20.34 -18.90 0.67
CA PRO A 431 20.53 -20.29 0.31
C PRO A 431 20.68 -21.17 1.56
N ARG A 432 20.00 -22.32 1.59
CA ARG A 432 20.01 -23.26 2.72
C ARG A 432 21.42 -23.65 3.14
N ASP A 433 22.33 -23.77 2.19
CA ASP A 433 23.72 -24.14 2.42
C ASP A 433 24.57 -23.01 3.00
N CYS A 434 24.04 -21.79 3.15
CA CYS A 434 24.66 -20.72 3.93
C CYS A 434 24.36 -20.85 5.43
N TYR A 435 23.34 -21.62 5.82
CA TYR A 435 23.02 -21.88 7.22
C TYR A 435 23.79 -23.09 7.77
N PRO A 436 23.95 -23.18 9.10
CA PRO A 436 24.53 -24.35 9.76
C PRO A 436 23.78 -25.65 9.44
N ILE A 437 24.53 -26.76 9.40
CA ILE A 437 23.96 -28.10 9.24
C ILE A 437 23.00 -28.38 10.40
N GLY A 438 21.77 -28.80 10.09
CA GLY A 438 20.73 -29.11 11.08
C GLY A 438 19.73 -27.98 11.35
N ILE A 439 19.78 -26.87 10.61
CA ILE A 439 18.73 -25.85 10.66
C ILE A 439 17.36 -26.46 10.29
N THR A 440 16.34 -26.15 11.07
CA THR A 440 14.96 -26.56 10.85
C THR A 440 14.20 -25.47 10.11
N TYR A 441 13.37 -25.86 9.14
CA TYR A 441 12.46 -24.96 8.43
C TYR A 441 11.03 -25.15 8.96
N PRO A 442 10.21 -24.10 9.03
CA PRO A 442 10.56 -22.68 8.79
C PRO A 442 11.61 -22.15 9.79
N ILE A 443 12.48 -21.24 9.33
CA ILE A 443 13.57 -20.69 10.16
C ILE A 443 12.99 -19.68 11.14
N ASP A 444 13.35 -19.78 12.42
CA ASP A 444 12.94 -18.81 13.42
C ASP A 444 13.67 -17.46 13.28
N ASP A 445 13.03 -16.36 13.69
CA ASP A 445 13.58 -15.00 13.59
C ASP A 445 14.98 -14.86 14.20
N ALA A 446 15.29 -15.57 15.28
CA ALA A 446 16.58 -15.47 15.95
C ALA A 446 17.71 -16.16 15.17
N SER A 447 17.37 -17.20 14.40
CA SER A 447 18.29 -17.94 13.53
C SER A 447 18.38 -17.36 12.12
N LEU A 448 17.41 -16.55 11.70
CA LEU A 448 17.31 -16.01 10.34
C LEU A 448 18.57 -15.24 9.89
N CYS A 449 19.21 -14.51 10.81
CA CYS A 449 20.45 -13.76 10.54
C CYS A 449 21.73 -14.59 10.76
N ARG A 450 21.64 -15.84 11.20
CA ARG A 450 22.79 -16.68 11.59
C ARG A 450 23.29 -17.55 10.43
N PHE A 451 23.53 -16.94 9.27
CA PHE A 451 24.12 -17.60 8.11
C PHE A 451 25.55 -17.09 7.84
N ASP A 452 26.31 -17.85 7.06
CA ASP A 452 27.62 -17.44 6.56
C ASP A 452 27.45 -16.35 5.49
N HIS A 453 27.74 -15.11 5.88
CA HIS A 453 27.59 -13.92 5.03
C HIS A 453 28.56 -13.93 3.85
N GLN A 454 29.79 -14.42 4.03
CA GLN A 454 30.78 -14.50 2.93
C GLN A 454 30.36 -15.54 1.90
N LYS A 455 29.77 -16.65 2.35
CA LYS A 455 29.18 -17.64 1.46
C LYS A 455 27.98 -17.06 0.71
N TYR A 456 27.09 -16.37 1.40
CA TYR A 456 25.95 -15.70 0.79
C TYR A 456 26.37 -14.66 -0.26
N GLU A 457 27.34 -13.79 0.05
CA GLU A 457 27.85 -12.76 -0.87
C GLU A 457 28.35 -13.37 -2.18
N ARG A 458 29.12 -14.47 -2.10
CA ARG A 458 29.56 -15.20 -3.31
C ARG A 458 28.38 -15.74 -4.13
N VAL A 459 27.36 -16.28 -3.48
CA VAL A 459 26.16 -16.77 -4.20
C VAL A 459 25.39 -15.61 -4.84
N ALA A 460 25.27 -14.48 -4.15
CA ALA A 460 24.62 -13.29 -4.68
C ALA A 460 25.39 -12.72 -5.89
N GLU A 461 26.73 -12.70 -5.84
CA GLU A 461 27.58 -12.35 -6.98
C GLU A 461 27.37 -13.31 -8.17
N GLU A 462 27.32 -14.62 -7.93
CA GLU A 462 27.02 -15.61 -8.97
C GLU A 462 25.63 -15.41 -9.60
N ILE A 463 24.61 -15.11 -8.80
CA ILE A 463 23.26 -14.79 -9.28
C ILE A 463 23.28 -13.53 -10.16
N ASN A 464 23.97 -12.47 -9.71
CA ASN A 464 24.11 -11.24 -10.49
C ASN A 464 24.87 -11.48 -11.81
N LEU A 465 25.87 -12.36 -11.82
CA LEU A 465 26.57 -12.77 -13.04
C LEU A 465 25.65 -13.50 -14.01
N ILE A 466 24.76 -14.38 -13.53
CA ILE A 466 23.75 -15.05 -14.37
C ILE A 466 22.83 -14.01 -15.04
N LEU A 467 22.32 -13.05 -14.27
CA LEU A 467 21.49 -11.96 -14.80
C LEU A 467 22.25 -11.12 -15.84
N LEU A 468 23.50 -10.77 -15.55
CA LEU A 468 24.36 -10.01 -16.46
C LEU A 468 24.61 -10.75 -17.78
N GLN A 469 24.95 -12.04 -17.71
CA GLN A 469 25.19 -12.88 -18.90
C GLN A 469 23.94 -13.02 -19.77
N ALA A 470 22.76 -13.00 -19.17
CA ALA A 470 21.48 -13.02 -19.87
C ALA A 470 21.01 -11.63 -20.35
N ASN A 471 21.79 -10.56 -20.14
CA ASN A 471 21.42 -9.16 -20.40
C ASN A 471 20.15 -8.71 -19.64
N ARG A 472 19.97 -9.19 -18.40
CA ARG A 472 18.83 -8.92 -17.52
C ARG A 472 19.17 -8.02 -16.34
N GLU A 473 19.96 -6.97 -16.59
CA GLU A 473 20.28 -5.92 -15.59
C GLU A 473 19.04 -5.12 -15.15
N ASP A 474 17.92 -5.26 -15.86
CA ASP A 474 16.61 -4.71 -15.49
C ASP A 474 15.94 -5.43 -14.32
N VAL A 475 16.40 -6.65 -13.97
CA VAL A 475 15.86 -7.45 -12.87
C VAL A 475 16.59 -7.14 -11.57
N LYS A 476 15.85 -6.66 -10.57
CA LYS A 476 16.33 -6.47 -9.20
C LYS A 476 16.14 -7.76 -8.40
N ALA A 477 17.23 -8.44 -8.11
CA ALA A 477 17.26 -9.57 -7.18
C ALA A 477 17.62 -9.09 -5.76
N SER A 478 16.89 -9.53 -4.74
CA SER A 478 17.17 -9.18 -3.34
C SER A 478 16.71 -10.25 -2.35
N THR A 479 17.27 -10.21 -1.14
CA THR A 479 16.90 -11.10 -0.03
C THR A 479 16.53 -10.27 1.20
N PRO A 480 15.33 -9.69 1.24
CA PRO A 480 14.89 -8.88 2.36
C PRO A 480 14.45 -9.79 3.53
N LEU A 481 15.40 -10.13 4.41
CA LEU A 481 15.19 -11.07 5.52
C LEU A 481 13.98 -10.72 6.41
N PHE A 482 13.73 -9.43 6.65
CA PHE A 482 12.66 -8.96 7.53
C PHE A 482 11.42 -8.49 6.75
N GLY A 483 11.20 -9.06 5.57
CA GLY A 483 10.11 -8.69 4.67
C GLY A 483 10.46 -7.49 3.78
N SER A 484 9.71 -7.37 2.68
CA SER A 484 9.86 -6.26 1.74
C SER A 484 9.51 -4.92 2.40
N TYR A 485 10.07 -3.83 1.88
CA TYR A 485 9.78 -2.48 2.35
C TYR A 485 8.27 -2.17 2.31
N ASP A 486 7.67 -1.91 3.48
CA ASP A 486 6.34 -1.29 3.62
C ASP A 486 6.52 0.15 4.11
N ALA A 487 6.12 1.11 3.27
CA ALA A 487 6.20 2.54 3.58
C ALA A 487 5.40 2.94 4.82
N ALA A 488 4.24 2.32 5.02
CA ALA A 488 3.37 2.60 6.16
C ALA A 488 3.99 2.12 7.47
N VAL A 489 4.58 0.92 7.47
CA VAL A 489 5.33 0.38 8.61
C VAL A 489 6.53 1.27 8.92
N GLN A 490 7.32 1.64 7.91
CA GLN A 490 8.51 2.47 8.11
C GLN A 490 8.20 3.83 8.73
N GLU A 491 7.10 4.46 8.34
CA GLU A 491 6.68 5.75 8.89
C GLU A 491 6.21 5.64 10.36
N THR A 492 5.69 4.48 10.77
CA THR A 492 5.13 4.24 12.12
C THR A 492 5.92 3.23 12.95
N ASN A 493 7.14 2.85 12.54
CA ASN A 493 7.96 1.80 13.16
C ASN A 493 8.10 1.93 14.70
N ASN A 494 8.23 3.16 15.20
CA ASN A 494 8.32 3.43 16.64
C ASN A 494 7.03 3.06 17.40
N GLU A 495 5.88 3.07 16.75
CA GLU A 495 4.58 2.68 17.31
C GLU A 495 4.42 1.15 17.31
N LEU A 496 4.77 0.49 16.21
CA LEU A 496 4.76 -0.98 16.12
C LEU A 496 5.68 -1.61 17.17
N GLY A 497 6.92 -1.11 17.31
CA GLY A 497 7.86 -1.59 18.33
C GLY A 497 7.35 -1.39 19.76
N ALA A 498 6.81 -0.20 20.07
CA ALA A 498 6.26 0.08 21.40
C ALA A 498 5.01 -0.76 21.72
N TYR A 499 4.15 -0.98 20.73
CA TYR A 499 2.95 -1.80 20.90
C TYR A 499 3.30 -3.28 21.06
N LEU A 500 4.24 -3.82 20.28
CA LEU A 500 4.74 -5.19 20.44
C LEU A 500 5.27 -5.43 21.86
N ILE A 501 6.05 -4.48 22.40
CA ILE A 501 6.54 -4.55 23.79
C ILE A 501 5.36 -4.52 24.78
N LYS A 502 4.36 -3.66 24.56
CA LYS A 502 3.17 -3.58 25.41
C LYS A 502 2.36 -4.88 25.36
N SER A 503 2.08 -5.41 24.18
CA SER A 503 1.35 -6.66 23.98
C SER A 503 2.09 -7.86 24.59
N PHE A 504 3.42 -7.90 24.45
CA PHE A 504 4.27 -8.89 25.10
C PHE A 504 4.18 -8.78 26.63
N LYS A 505 4.24 -7.56 27.17
CA LYS A 505 4.09 -7.30 28.61
C LYS A 505 2.71 -7.74 29.12
N GLU A 506 1.63 -7.39 28.42
CA GLU A 506 0.27 -7.81 28.77
C GLU A 506 0.10 -9.33 28.71
N THR A 507 0.76 -9.99 27.76
CA THR A 507 0.75 -11.46 27.64
C THR A 507 1.52 -12.11 28.78
N LEU A 508 2.68 -11.58 29.15
CA LEU A 508 3.45 -12.03 30.32
C LEU A 508 2.67 -11.81 31.62
N GLU A 509 2.01 -10.67 31.77
CA GLU A 509 1.16 -10.38 32.93
C GLU A 509 -0.02 -11.37 32.99
N LYS A 510 -0.72 -11.63 31.88
CA LYS A 510 -1.77 -12.66 31.80
C LYS A 510 -1.25 -14.04 32.16
N PHE A 511 -0.08 -14.43 31.65
CA PHE A 511 0.57 -15.71 31.99
C PHE A 511 0.88 -15.81 33.49
N THR A 512 1.48 -14.77 34.06
CA THR A 512 1.83 -14.70 35.48
C THR A 512 0.57 -14.75 36.36
N THR A 513 -0.49 -14.07 35.94
CA THR A 513 -1.78 -14.07 36.66
C THR A 513 -2.48 -15.44 36.58
N SER A 514 -2.38 -16.13 35.44
CA SER A 514 -2.86 -17.50 35.29
C SER A 514 -2.06 -18.49 36.13
N PHE A 515 -0.74 -18.31 36.22
CA PHE A 515 0.12 -19.15 37.05
C PHE A 515 -0.20 -18.99 38.54
N ASN A 516 -0.38 -17.76 39.00
CA ASN A 516 -0.77 -17.44 40.38
C ASN A 516 -2.21 -17.88 40.74
N LYS A 517 -3.05 -18.22 39.75
CA LYS A 517 -4.39 -18.80 39.98
C LYS A 517 -4.39 -20.32 39.98
N MET A 518 -3.30 -20.95 39.52
CA MET A 518 -3.13 -22.41 39.50
C MET A 518 -2.26 -22.91 40.66
N SER A 519 -1.51 -22.02 41.32
CA SER A 519 -0.93 -22.18 42.66
C SER A 519 -1.94 -21.82 43.74
#